data_AF-A0A2N2ZBM2-F1
#
_entry.id   AF-A0A2N2ZBM2-F1
#
_cell.length_a   1.000
_cell.length_b   1.000
_cell.length_c   1.000
_cell.angle_alpha   90.00
_cell.angle_beta   90.00
_cell.angle_gamma   90.00
#
_symmetry.space_group_name_H-M   'P 1'
#
loop_
_entity.id
_entity.type
_entity.pdbx_description
1 polymer ?
#
loop_
_entity_poly.entity_id
_entity_poly.type
_entity_poly.pdbx_seq_one_letter_code
_entity_poly.pdbx_strand_id
1 'polypeptide(L)'
;PNPVKPDFNGNLTIRNLTRRAKVKITDISGNLVFETIAQGGTIEWDLRAFGRYKVASGVYMIIIINDDGSQSKVTKVMIIR
;
A
#
# COMPACT_ATOMS: atom_id res chain seq x y z
N PRO A 1 10.84 0.20 0.25
CA PRO A 1 11.80 0.34 1.39
C PRO A 1 10.99 0.42 2.69
N ASN A 2 11.48 -0.13 3.80
CA ASN A 2 10.81 -0.06 5.09
C ASN A 2 11.87 0.06 6.21
N PRO A 3 11.85 1.12 7.04
CA PRO A 3 10.93 2.28 6.99
C PRO A 3 11.15 3.13 5.72
N VAL A 4 10.09 3.80 5.27
CA VAL A 4 10.18 4.86 4.26
C VAL A 4 10.70 6.12 4.96
N LYS A 5 11.86 6.61 4.51
CA LYS A 5 12.56 7.76 5.10
C LYS A 5 11.98 9.10 4.60
N PRO A 6 12.17 10.22 5.34
CA PRO A 6 11.66 11.55 4.95
C PRO A 6 12.07 12.00 3.55
N ASP A 7 13.33 11.72 3.17
CA ASP A 7 13.90 12.14 1.89
C ASP A 7 13.51 11.23 0.71
N PHE A 8 12.70 10.20 0.97
CA PHE A 8 12.23 9.29 -0.07
C PHE A 8 11.11 9.94 -0.90
N ASN A 9 11.43 10.29 -2.14
CA ASN A 9 10.48 10.89 -3.09
C ASN A 9 9.98 9.92 -4.18
N GLY A 10 10.34 8.63 -4.07
CA GLY A 10 9.89 7.59 -5.00
C GLY A 10 8.54 6.96 -4.63
N ASN A 11 8.11 6.00 -5.45
CA ASN A 11 6.92 5.20 -5.18
C ASN A 11 7.27 4.00 -4.27
N LEU A 12 6.35 3.61 -3.39
CA LEU A 12 6.39 2.31 -2.74
C LEU A 12 5.85 1.26 -3.72
N THR A 13 6.74 0.41 -4.22
CA THR A 13 6.37 -0.74 -5.05
C THR A 13 6.06 -1.94 -4.18
N ILE A 14 4.89 -2.54 -4.37
CA ILE A 14 4.50 -3.82 -3.78
C ILE A 14 4.56 -4.87 -4.90
N ARG A 15 5.32 -5.94 -4.69
CA ARG A 15 5.63 -6.97 -5.70
C ARG A 15 5.15 -8.35 -5.25
N ASN A 16 5.24 -9.33 -6.17
CA ASN A 16 4.83 -10.72 -5.95
C ASN A 16 3.35 -10.85 -5.58
N LEU A 17 2.51 -10.02 -6.21
CA LEU A 17 1.07 -10.09 -6.09
C LEU A 17 0.53 -11.12 -7.08
N THR A 18 -0.54 -11.81 -6.69
CA THR A 18 -1.35 -12.59 -7.63
C THR A 18 -1.94 -11.65 -8.69
N ARG A 19 -2.13 -12.15 -9.92
CA ARG A 19 -2.79 -11.37 -10.97
C ARG A 19 -4.19 -10.95 -10.49
N ARG A 20 -4.57 -9.70 -10.76
CA ARG A 20 -5.85 -9.10 -10.33
C ARG A 20 -6.07 -9.07 -8.82
N ALA A 21 -5.01 -9.24 -8.00
CA ALA A 21 -5.13 -9.04 -6.57
C ALA A 21 -5.57 -7.60 -6.25
N LYS A 22 -6.53 -7.47 -5.35
CA LYS A 22 -6.97 -6.18 -4.81
C LYS A 22 -6.04 -5.78 -3.68
N VAL A 23 -5.49 -4.57 -3.77
CA VAL A 23 -4.60 -4.00 -2.74
C VAL A 23 -5.30 -2.82 -2.11
N LYS A 24 -5.46 -2.86 -0.79
CA LYS A 24 -5.96 -1.76 0.03
C LYS A 24 -4.87 -1.34 0.99
N ILE A 25 -4.69 -0.04 1.16
CA ILE A 25 -3.76 0.52 2.14
C ILE A 25 -4.55 1.37 3.11
N THR A 26 -4.40 1.08 4.41
CA THR A 26 -5.05 1.82 5.50
C THR A 26 -4.02 2.35 6.48
N ASP A 27 -4.39 3.36 7.26
CA ASP A 27 -3.68 3.64 8.52
C ASP A 27 -4.03 2.58 9.59
N ILE A 28 -3.40 2.69 10.77
CA ILE A 28 -3.67 1.79 11.91
C ILE A 28 -5.09 1.96 12.49
N SER A 29 -5.75 3.08 12.24
CA SER A 29 -7.13 3.35 12.67
C SER A 29 -8.16 2.75 11.71
N GLY A 30 -7.71 2.19 10.58
CA GLY A 30 -8.56 1.55 9.57
C GLY A 30 -9.04 2.49 8.47
N ASN A 31 -8.57 3.74 8.43
CA ASN A 31 -8.95 4.66 7.36
C ASN A 31 -8.26 4.24 6.06
N LEU A 32 -9.05 3.98 5.01
CA LEU A 32 -8.53 3.69 3.68
C LEU A 32 -7.84 4.94 3.12
N VAL A 33 -6.62 4.79 2.62
CA VAL A 33 -5.85 5.88 1.99
C VAL A 33 -5.50 5.58 0.53
N PHE A 34 -5.51 4.31 0.12
CA PHE A 34 -5.24 3.92 -1.26
C PHE A 34 -5.88 2.58 -1.56
N GLU A 35 -6.42 2.40 -2.77
CA GLU A 35 -6.95 1.13 -3.26
C GLU A 35 -6.65 1.00 -4.75
N THR A 36 -6.25 -0.21 -5.18
CA THR A 36 -6.08 -0.53 -6.60
C THR A 36 -6.17 -2.04 -6.85
N ILE A 37 -6.21 -2.43 -8.12
CA ILE A 37 -6.16 -3.82 -8.58
C ILE A 37 -4.84 -4.03 -9.32
N ALA A 38 -4.07 -5.05 -8.91
CA ALA A 38 -2.80 -5.39 -9.54
C ALA A 38 -3.00 -5.93 -10.97
N GLN A 39 -2.45 -5.24 -11.97
CA GLN A 39 -2.55 -5.65 -13.38
C GLN A 39 -1.44 -6.63 -13.80
N GLY A 40 -0.28 -6.59 -13.15
CA GLY A 40 0.91 -7.36 -13.56
C GLY A 40 1.71 -7.94 -12.39
N GLY A 41 1.04 -8.30 -11.29
CA GLY A 41 1.69 -8.85 -10.09
C GLY A 41 2.47 -7.82 -9.26
N THR A 42 2.40 -6.55 -9.64
CA THR A 42 2.96 -5.42 -8.91
C THR A 42 1.99 -4.26 -8.88
N ILE A 43 2.08 -3.41 -7.86
CA ILE A 43 1.46 -2.09 -7.83
C ILE A 43 2.46 -1.07 -7.30
N GLU A 44 2.23 0.20 -7.66
CA GLU A 44 2.99 1.33 -7.15
C GLU A 44 2.06 2.29 -6.42
N TRP A 45 2.53 2.80 -5.29
CA TRP A 45 1.84 3.82 -4.52
C TRP A 45 2.78 5.00 -4.27
N ASP A 46 2.35 6.20 -4.63
CA ASP A 46 3.12 7.45 -4.52
C ASP A 46 3.11 8.06 -3.11
N LEU A 47 2.67 7.28 -2.11
CA LEU A 47 2.55 7.70 -0.71
C LEU A 47 1.60 8.88 -0.49
N ARG A 48 0.64 9.08 -1.40
CA ARG A 48 -0.47 10.03 -1.24
C ARG A 48 -1.78 9.31 -0.91
N ALA A 49 -2.55 9.92 -0.01
CA ALA A 49 -3.93 9.51 0.20
C ALA A 49 -4.77 9.90 -1.03
N PHE A 50 -5.28 8.88 -1.73
CA PHE A 50 -6.10 9.00 -2.94
C PHE A 50 -5.56 10.02 -3.98
N GLY A 51 -4.22 10.09 -4.11
CA GLY A 51 -3.54 10.99 -5.04
C GLY A 51 -3.58 12.49 -4.66
N ARG A 52 -4.12 12.87 -3.49
CA ARG A 52 -4.33 14.27 -3.13
C ARG A 52 -3.19 14.85 -2.30
N TYR A 53 -2.95 14.28 -1.12
CA TYR A 53 -1.96 14.78 -0.17
C TYR A 53 -1.06 13.65 0.30
N LYS A 54 0.20 13.97 0.58
CA LYS A 54 1.16 13.06 1.20
C LYS A 54 0.60 12.57 2.54
N VAL A 55 0.64 11.26 2.80
CA VAL A 55 0.15 10.70 4.07
C VAL A 55 0.95 11.21 5.28
N ALA A 56 0.49 11.02 6.52
CA ALA A 56 1.27 11.41 7.70
C ALA A 56 2.42 10.42 7.99
N SER A 57 3.32 10.77 8.90
CA SER A 57 4.20 9.79 9.55
C SER A 57 3.34 8.80 10.33
N GLY A 58 3.66 7.51 10.24
CA GLY A 58 2.87 6.47 10.90
C GLY A 58 3.07 5.09 10.31
N VAL A 59 2.37 4.11 10.89
CA VAL A 59 2.31 2.75 10.37
C VAL A 59 1.08 2.62 9.48
N TYR A 60 1.28 2.02 8.31
CA TYR A 60 0.22 1.74 7.34
C TYR A 60 0.13 0.23 7.10
N MET A 61 -1.09 -0.27 6.98
CA MET A 61 -1.37 -1.66 6.68
C MET A 61 -1.66 -1.80 5.19
N ILE A 62 -0.94 -2.71 4.54
CA ILE A 62 -1.17 -3.10 3.14
C ILE A 62 -1.88 -4.45 3.19
N ILE A 63 -3.12 -4.45 2.75
CA ILE A 63 -4.01 -5.61 2.70
C ILE A 63 -4.11 -6.04 1.25
N ILE A 64 -3.68 -7.26 0.98
CA ILE A 64 -3.71 -7.88 -0.35
C ILE A 64 -4.77 -8.96 -0.32
N ILE A 65 -5.71 -8.93 -1.25
CA ILE A 65 -6.80 -9.89 -1.37
C ILE A 65 -6.71 -10.50 -2.78
N ASN A 66 -6.68 -11.83 -2.87
CA ASN A 66 -6.73 -12.52 -4.17
C ASN A 66 -8.04 -12.22 -4.92
N ASP A 67 -8.07 -12.43 -6.24
CA ASP A 67 -9.25 -12.10 -7.06
C ASP A 67 -10.50 -12.92 -6.69
N ASP A 68 -10.30 -14.14 -6.21
CA ASP A 68 -11.30 -15.09 -5.71
C ASP A 68 -11.73 -14.84 -4.25
N GLY A 69 -11.08 -13.91 -3.56
CA GLY A 69 -11.32 -13.59 -2.15
C GLY A 69 -10.85 -14.63 -1.13
N SER A 70 -10.18 -15.71 -1.56
CA SER A 70 -9.86 -16.87 -0.70
C SER A 70 -8.70 -16.62 0.26
N GLN A 71 -7.74 -15.76 -0.11
CA GLN A 71 -6.59 -15.43 0.73
C GLN A 71 -6.45 -13.92 0.88
N SER A 72 -6.21 -13.50 2.12
CA SER A 72 -5.76 -12.16 2.44
C SER A 72 -4.39 -12.20 3.11
N LYS A 73 -3.47 -11.38 2.62
CA LYS A 73 -2.16 -11.15 3.25
C LYS A 73 -2.11 -9.72 3.75
N VAL A 74 -1.70 -9.55 5.00
CA VAL A 74 -1.51 -8.24 5.60
C VAL A 74 -0.03 -8.02 5.85
N THR A 75 0.49 -6.87 5.41
CA THR A 75 1.84 -6.42 5.76
C THR A 75 1.80 -4.98 6.25
N LYS A 76 2.85 -4.56 6.95
CA LYS A 76 2.95 -3.24 7.56
C LYS A 76 4.13 -2.48 6.96
N VAL A 77 3.94 -1.19 6.73
CA VAL A 77 5.01 -0.28 6.33
C VAL A 77 5.01 0.93 7.27
N MET A 78 6.18 1.33 7.73
CA MET A 78 6.35 2.56 8.48
C MET A 78 6.75 3.68 7.52
N ILE A 79 6.06 4.81 7.63
CA ILE A 79 6.37 6.04 6.89
C ILE A 79 6.86 7.08 7.89
N ILE A 80 8.00 7.69 7.59
CA ILE A 80 8.62 8.76 8.37
C ILE A 80 8.74 9.97 7.44
N ARG A 81 8.31 11.13 7.93
CA ARG A 81 8.47 12.45 7.33
C ARG A 81 9.09 13.40 8.35
#